data_AF-A0A537M5V4-F1
#
_entry.id   AF-A0A537M5V4-F1
#
_cell.length_a   1.000
_cell.length_b   1.000
_cell.length_c   1.000
_cell.angle_alpha   90.00
_cell.angle_beta   90.00
_cell.angle_gamma   90.00
#
_symmetry.space_group_name_H-M   'P 1'
#
loop_
_entity.id
_entity.type
_entity.pdbx_description
1 polymer ?
#
loop_
_entity_poly.entity_id
_entity_poly.type
_entity_poly.pdbx_seq_one_letter_code
_entity_poly.pdbx_strand_id
1 'polypeptide(L)'
;MQPRSPSEIASYHAHIYFRSSGERAHAAALREAVAERFRVRLGFWREGPVGPHGAAMYQVAFAPELFQSLVNAKRDHLLDAVWIGTPLPLHGEVLPEEQEAELAGEPNTDPTVSP
;
A
#
# COMPACT_ATOMS: atom_id res chain seq x y z
N MET A 1 22.84 16.68 3.38
CA MET A 1 21.88 16.33 4.44
C MET A 1 22.20 14.92 4.89
N GLN A 2 22.21 14.65 6.20
CA GLN A 2 22.34 13.27 6.68
C GLN A 2 20.99 12.55 6.57
N PRO A 3 20.97 11.24 6.25
CA PRO A 3 19.74 10.45 6.25
C PRO A 3 19.14 10.39 7.65
N ARG A 4 17.81 10.45 7.73
CA ARG A 4 17.05 10.31 8.97
C ARG A 4 16.78 8.85 9.28
N SER A 5 16.63 8.54 10.57
CA SER A 5 16.31 7.19 11.02
C SER A 5 14.84 6.85 10.72
N PRO A 6 14.53 5.63 10.23
CA PRO A 6 13.15 5.16 10.09
C PRO A 6 12.34 5.19 11.39
N SER A 7 13.02 5.07 12.55
CA SER A 7 12.38 5.18 13.86
C SER A 7 11.79 6.55 14.16
N GLU A 8 12.13 7.59 13.39
CA GLU A 8 11.53 8.92 13.50
C GLU A 8 10.12 9.00 12.87
N ILE A 9 9.68 7.96 12.15
CA ILE A 9 8.39 7.94 11.47
C ILE A 9 7.29 7.60 12.48
N ALA A 10 6.48 8.59 12.84
CA ALA A 10 5.38 8.41 13.80
C ALA A 10 4.18 7.65 13.23
N SER A 11 3.95 7.71 11.91
CA SER A 11 2.82 7.06 11.24
C SER A 11 2.97 7.07 9.73
N TYR A 12 2.31 6.14 9.05
CA TYR A 12 2.17 6.14 7.60
C TYR A 12 0.73 6.42 7.18
N HIS A 13 0.58 7.05 6.02
CA HIS A 13 -0.70 7.25 5.36
C HIS A 13 -0.65 6.66 3.94
N ALA A 14 -1.62 5.81 3.61
CA ALA A 14 -1.91 5.42 2.25
C ALA A 14 -3.10 6.25 1.72
N HIS A 15 -3.02 6.69 0.46
CA HIS A 15 -4.07 7.43 -0.21
C HIS A 15 -4.55 6.63 -1.42
N ILE A 16 -5.80 6.17 -1.36
CA ILE A 16 -6.37 5.28 -2.36
C ILE A 16 -7.20 6.15 -3.28
N TYR A 17 -6.71 6.33 -4.51
CA TYR A 17 -7.32 7.17 -5.51
C TYR A 17 -8.28 6.38 -6.40
N PHE A 18 -9.31 7.06 -6.90
CA PHE A 18 -10.24 6.54 -7.89
C PHE A 18 -10.70 7.70 -8.80
N ARG A 19 -11.02 7.37 -10.04
CA ARG A 19 -11.41 8.34 -11.08
C ARG A 19 -12.71 7.95 -11.79
N SER A 20 -13.08 6.68 -11.72
CA SER A 20 -14.35 6.17 -12.27
C SER A 20 -15.24 5.55 -11.19
N SER A 21 -16.52 5.35 -11.51
CA SER A 21 -17.45 4.64 -10.65
C SER A 21 -17.04 3.18 -10.40
N GLY A 22 -16.45 2.51 -11.41
CA GLY A 22 -15.90 1.16 -11.27
C GLY A 22 -14.70 1.12 -10.33
N GLU A 23 -13.74 2.04 -10.48
CA GLU A 23 -12.61 2.17 -9.56
C GLU A 23 -13.07 2.51 -8.14
N ARG A 24 -14.11 3.33 -7.99
CA ARG A 24 -14.68 3.65 -6.68
C ARG A 24 -15.27 2.42 -6.01
N ALA A 25 -15.93 1.54 -6.76
CA ALA A 25 -16.45 0.28 -6.23
C ALA A 25 -15.31 -0.63 -5.74
N HIS A 26 -14.23 -0.77 -6.51
CA HIS A 26 -13.04 -1.50 -6.08
C HIS A 26 -12.39 -0.86 -4.84
N ALA A 27 -12.28 0.47 -4.83
CA ALA A 27 -11.73 1.21 -3.69
C ALA A 27 -12.57 1.01 -2.42
N ALA A 28 -13.90 0.88 -2.56
CA ALA A 28 -14.79 0.59 -1.44
C ALA A 28 -14.61 -0.82 -0.90
N ALA A 29 -14.52 -1.83 -1.78
CA ALA A 29 -14.22 -3.21 -1.37
C ALA A 29 -12.86 -3.32 -0.64
N LEU A 30 -11.83 -2.64 -1.16
CA LEU A 30 -10.53 -2.52 -0.49
C LEU A 30 -10.68 -1.86 0.89
N ARG A 31 -11.43 -0.77 0.99
CA ARG A 31 -11.65 -0.05 2.24
C ARG A 31 -12.24 -0.96 3.33
N GLU A 32 -13.21 -1.80 2.96
CA GLU A 32 -13.83 -2.77 3.86
C GLU A 32 -12.85 -3.88 4.26
N ALA A 33 -12.15 -4.46 3.28
CA ALA A 33 -11.18 -5.54 3.52
C ALA A 33 -10.06 -5.11 4.48
N VAL A 34 -9.56 -3.87 4.33
CA VAL A 34 -8.55 -3.28 5.21
C VAL A 34 -9.10 -3.00 6.60
N ALA A 35 -10.34 -2.51 6.72
CA ALA A 35 -10.98 -2.27 8.02
C ALA A 35 -11.17 -3.56 8.83
N GLU A 36 -11.47 -4.65 8.14
CA GLU A 36 -11.68 -5.97 8.74
C GLU A 36 -10.36 -6.58 9.25
N ARG A 37 -9.27 -6.41 8.52
CA ARG A 37 -8.00 -7.11 8.77
C ARG A 37 -7.03 -6.33 9.67
N PHE A 38 -7.11 -5.00 9.67
CA PHE A 38 -6.07 -4.16 10.26
C PHE A 38 -6.63 -3.08 11.18
N ARG A 39 -5.91 -2.81 12.28
CA ARG A 39 -6.21 -1.68 13.17
C ARG A 39 -5.73 -0.38 12.53
N VAL A 40 -6.56 0.15 11.63
CA VAL A 40 -6.28 1.38 10.91
C VAL A 40 -7.32 2.46 11.20
N ARG A 41 -6.96 3.71 10.90
CA ARG A 41 -7.91 4.83 10.87
C ARG A 41 -8.25 5.17 9.42
N LEU A 42 -9.50 4.93 9.05
CA LEU A 42 -10.01 5.28 7.74
C LEU A 42 -10.51 6.73 7.71
N GLY A 43 -10.05 7.47 6.70
CA GLY A 43 -10.48 8.83 6.42
C GLY A 43 -11.84 8.89 5.73
N PHE A 44 -12.35 10.11 5.59
CA PHE A 44 -13.53 10.40 4.80
C PHE A 44 -13.29 10.15 3.32
N TRP A 45 -14.35 9.76 2.63
CA TRP A 45 -14.38 9.81 1.17
C TRP A 45 -14.27 11.26 0.68
N ARG A 46 -13.47 11.46 -0.35
CA ARG A 46 -13.35 12.72 -1.09
C ARG A 46 -13.75 12.45 -2.52
N GLU A 47 -14.82 13.09 -2.98
CA GLU A 47 -15.38 12.90 -4.33
C GLU A 47 -14.62 13.68 -5.42
N GLY A 48 -13.60 14.44 -5.04
CA GLY A 48 -12.78 15.24 -5.94
C GLY A 48 -11.47 15.67 -5.29
N PRO A 49 -10.65 16.47 -6.00
CA PRO A 49 -9.36 16.94 -5.50
C PRO A 49 -9.48 17.68 -4.17
N VAL A 50 -8.51 17.47 -3.28
CA VAL A 50 -8.45 18.17 -1.98
C VAL A 50 -7.00 18.29 -1.49
N GLY A 51 -6.58 19.50 -1.12
CA GLY A 51 -5.20 19.75 -0.69
C GLY A 51 -4.19 19.27 -1.75
N PRO A 52 -3.17 18.45 -1.40
CA PRO A 52 -2.18 17.95 -2.35
C PRO A 52 -2.71 16.80 -3.25
N HIS A 53 -3.94 16.36 -3.06
CA HIS A 53 -4.53 15.23 -3.76
C HIS A 53 -5.26 15.70 -5.02
N GLY A 54 -4.70 15.42 -6.20
CA GLY A 54 -5.23 15.86 -7.50
C GLY A 54 -6.43 15.05 -8.04
N ALA A 55 -6.92 14.06 -7.30
CA ALA A 55 -8.06 13.22 -7.68
C ALA A 55 -8.87 12.81 -6.44
N ALA A 56 -10.06 12.25 -6.68
CA ALA A 56 -10.91 11.68 -5.63
C ALA A 56 -10.17 10.53 -4.93
N MET A 57 -10.29 10.47 -3.59
CA MET A 57 -9.53 9.51 -2.78
C MET A 57 -10.16 9.26 -1.41
N TYR A 58 -9.64 8.29 -0.66
CA TYR A 58 -9.71 8.25 0.80
C TYR A 58 -8.35 7.92 1.41
N GLN A 59 -8.16 8.27 2.68
CA GLN A 59 -6.94 8.01 3.43
C GLN A 59 -7.07 6.76 4.30
N VAL A 60 -6.00 6.00 4.43
CA VAL A 60 -5.79 4.97 5.47
C VAL A 60 -4.59 5.38 6.29
N ALA A 61 -4.76 5.62 7.59
CA ALA A 61 -3.66 5.92 8.50
C ALA A 61 -3.37 4.73 9.42
N PHE A 62 -2.09 4.39 9.61
CA PHE A 62 -1.67 3.24 10.39
C PHE A 62 -0.30 3.45 11.04
N ALA A 63 -0.03 2.67 12.08
CA ALA A 63 1.20 2.72 12.85
C ALA A 63 2.36 2.04 12.08
N PRO A 64 3.62 2.44 12.30
CA PRO A 64 4.78 1.88 11.59
C PRO A 64 4.88 0.36 11.62
N GLU A 65 4.46 -0.28 12.72
CA GLU A 65 4.52 -1.72 12.92
C GLU A 65 3.59 -2.48 11.96
N LEU A 66 2.53 -1.83 11.47
CA LEU A 66 1.62 -2.42 10.50
C LEU A 66 2.11 -2.30 9.06
N PHE A 67 3.16 -1.53 8.80
CA PHE A 67 3.61 -1.26 7.43
C PHE A 67 3.89 -2.55 6.67
N GLN A 68 4.72 -3.44 7.23
CA GLN A 68 5.05 -4.70 6.56
C GLN A 68 3.85 -5.62 6.36
N SER A 69 2.84 -5.59 7.23
CA SER A 69 1.66 -6.45 7.07
C SER A 69 0.63 -5.89 6.09
N LEU A 70 0.55 -4.56 5.97
CA LEU A 70 -0.41 -3.87 5.11
C LEU A 70 0.08 -3.73 3.66
N VAL A 71 1.40 -3.84 3.43
CA VAL A 71 2.03 -3.72 2.10
C VAL A 71 2.83 -4.97 1.69
N ASN A 72 2.57 -6.14 2.29
CA ASN A 72 3.37 -7.34 2.07
C ASN A 72 3.10 -7.99 0.71
N ALA A 73 4.02 -7.87 -0.23
CA ALA A 73 3.85 -8.52 -1.54
C ALA A 73 3.55 -10.03 -1.43
N LYS A 74 4.35 -10.87 -0.77
CA LYS A 74 4.16 -12.34 -0.86
C LYS A 74 2.85 -12.84 -0.25
N ARG A 75 2.42 -12.30 0.90
CA ARG A 75 1.13 -12.67 1.53
C ARG A 75 -0.07 -12.05 0.80
N ASP A 76 0.08 -10.82 0.30
CA ASP A 76 -0.91 -10.13 -0.55
C ASP A 76 -1.00 -10.73 -1.96
N HIS A 77 -0.07 -11.57 -2.42
CA HIS A 77 -0.20 -12.25 -3.71
C HIS A 77 -0.85 -13.64 -3.58
N LEU A 78 -0.79 -14.27 -2.39
CA LEU A 78 -1.15 -15.69 -2.23
C LEU A 78 -2.33 -15.96 -1.28
N LEU A 79 -2.60 -15.09 -0.29
CA LEU A 79 -3.55 -15.39 0.78
C LEU A 79 -4.53 -14.25 1.08
N ASP A 80 -4.04 -13.00 1.13
CA ASP A 80 -4.82 -11.83 1.58
C ASP A 80 -4.97 -10.78 0.48
N ALA A 81 -4.95 -11.23 -0.79
CA ALA A 81 -4.77 -10.34 -1.92
C ALA A 81 -5.80 -9.22 -2.05
N VAL A 82 -5.30 -8.00 -1.95
CA VAL A 82 -5.99 -6.80 -2.41
C VAL A 82 -5.29 -6.32 -3.67
N TRP A 83 -6.04 -6.31 -4.77
CA TRP A 83 -5.58 -5.77 -6.04
C TRP A 83 -6.10 -4.36 -6.24
N ILE A 84 -5.20 -3.42 -6.54
CA ILE A 84 -5.57 -2.11 -7.09
C ILE A 84 -5.49 -2.22 -8.62
N GLY A 85 -6.63 -2.42 -9.29
CA GLY A 85 -6.74 -2.55 -10.75
C GLY A 85 -7.08 -3.98 -11.22
N THR A 86 -6.92 -4.25 -12.53
CA THR A 86 -7.17 -5.57 -13.12
C THR A 86 -6.07 -6.55 -12.70
N PRO A 87 -6.40 -7.66 -12.01
CA PRO A 87 -5.39 -8.66 -11.63
C PRO A 87 -4.76 -9.29 -12.86
N LEU A 88 -3.43 -9.42 -12.86
CA LEU A 88 -2.70 -10.20 -13.85
C LEU A 88 -2.44 -11.62 -13.32
N PRO A 89 -2.33 -12.64 -14.20
CA PRO A 89 -1.96 -13.98 -13.78
C PRO A 89 -0.60 -13.98 -13.07
N LEU A 90 -0.51 -14.68 -11.95
CA LEU A 90 0.72 -14.83 -11.18
C LEU A 90 1.38 -16.18 -11.46
N HIS A 91 2.71 -16.15 -11.53
CA HIS A 91 3.57 -17.33 -11.55
C HIS A 91 3.94 -17.71 -10.11
N GLY A 92 2.97 -18.23 -9.35
CA GLY A 92 3.17 -18.54 -7.92
C GLY A 92 4.25 -19.60 -7.68
N GLU A 93 4.47 -20.47 -8.66
CA GLU A 93 5.48 -21.53 -8.67
C GLU A 93 6.93 -21.04 -8.60
N VAL A 94 7.20 -19.77 -8.94
CA VAL A 94 8.56 -19.22 -8.88
C VAL A 94 8.90 -18.54 -7.55
N LEU A 95 7.93 -18.41 -6.64
CA LEU A 95 8.14 -17.77 -5.35
C LEU A 95 8.72 -18.77 -4.34
N PRO A 96 9.79 -18.41 -3.60
CA PRO A 96 10.36 -19.30 -2.59
C PRO A 96 9.36 -19.54 -1.45
N GLU A 97 9.36 -20.71 -0.82
CA GLU A 97 8.45 -21.02 0.30
C GLU A 97 8.73 -20.15 1.53
N GLU A 98 10.00 -19.90 1.82
CA GLU A 98 10.48 -19.03 2.89
C GLU A 98 11.15 -17.78 2.29
N GLN A 99 10.97 -16.62 2.93
CA GLN A 99 11.59 -15.38 2.48
C GLN A 99 12.05 -14.63 3.73
N GLU A 100 13.34 -14.30 3.79
CA GLU A 100 13.85 -13.44 4.85
C GLU A 100 13.23 -12.05 4.72
N ALA A 101 13.03 -11.38 5.84
CA ALA A 101 12.57 -10.00 5.84
C ALA A 101 13.59 -9.16 5.06
N GLU A 102 13.15 -8.62 3.92
CA GLU A 102 13.94 -7.64 3.18
C GLU A 102 13.97 -6.37 4.01
N LEU A 103 15.03 -6.24 4.82
CA LEU A 103 15.28 -5.04 5.60
C LEU A 103 15.44 -3.88 4.62
N ALA A 104 15.01 -2.69 5.02
CA ALA A 104 15.29 -1.49 4.25
C ALA A 104 16.81 -1.41 4.04
N GLY A 105 17.24 -1.64 2.79
CA GLY A 105 18.62 -1.45 2.38
C GLY A 105 19.02 0.02 2.48
N GLU A 106 20.28 0.32 2.16
CA GLU A 106 20.73 1.70 2.05
C GLU A 106 19.81 2.51 1.11
N PRO A 107 19.51 3.79 1.41
CA PRO A 107 18.70 4.62 0.55
C PRO A 107 19.20 4.58 -0.90
N ASN A 108 18.38 4.08 -1.81
CA ASN A 108 18.73 4.01 -3.22
C ASN A 108 18.63 5.41 -3.85
N THR A 109 19.70 6.21 -3.69
CA THR A 109 19.79 7.57 -4.22
C THR A 109 20.26 7.64 -5.67
N ASP A 110 20.56 6.50 -6.28
CA ASP A 110 20.91 6.39 -7.71
C ASP A 110 20.14 5.23 -8.36
N PRO A 111 18.86 5.45 -8.73
CA PRO A 111 18.01 4.39 -9.22
C PRO A 111 18.50 3.87 -10.57
N THR A 112 18.67 2.55 -10.69
CA THR A 112 19.02 1.88 -11.95
C THR A 112 17.99 2.22 -13.03
N VAL A 113 18.41 2.97 -14.05
CA VAL A 113 17.55 3.47 -15.14
C VAL A 113 17.50 2.52 -16.35
N SER A 114 18.01 1.31 -16.23
CA SER A 114 17.93 0.30 -17.29
C SER A 114 17.74 -1.12 -16.71
N PRO A 115 16.94 -1.96 -17.38
CA PRO A 115 16.60 -3.30 -16.91
C PRO A 115 17.79 -4.25 -16.86
#